data_AF-A0A975D0F6-F1
#
_entry.id   AF-A0A975D0F6-F1
#
_cell.length_a   1.000
_cell.length_b   1.000
_cell.length_c   1.000
_cell.angle_alpha   90.00
_cell.angle_beta   90.00
_cell.angle_gamma   90.00
#
_symmetry.space_group_name_H-M   'P 1'
#
loop_
_entity.id
_entity.type
_entity.pdbx_description
1 polymer ?
#
loop_
_entity_poly.entity_id
_entity_poly.type
_entity_poly.pdbx_seq_one_letter_code
_entity_poly.pdbx_strand_id
1 'polypeptide(L)' 'MRTIAAEADAICRLARERAPGERFGDFTIRAGIVRAVTEGRFIND' A
#
# COMPACT_ATOMS: atom_id res chain seq x y z
N MET A 1 7.34 -19.90 5.10
CA MET A 1 8.34 -18.82 4.97
C MET A 1 7.62 -17.63 4.34
N ARG A 2 7.24 -16.60 5.13
CA ARG A 2 6.68 -15.36 4.57
C ARG A 2 7.85 -14.57 3.99
N THR A 3 7.93 -14.51 2.68
CA THR A 3 9.04 -13.89 1.97
C THR A 3 8.92 -12.38 2.13
N ILE A 4 9.90 -11.75 2.78
CA ILE A 4 10.10 -10.29 2.97
C ILE A 4 10.15 -9.49 1.64
N ALA A 5 10.00 -10.18 0.50
CA ALA A 5 10.14 -9.66 -0.84
C ALA A 5 8.93 -8.81 -1.26
N ALA A 6 7.72 -9.14 -0.80
CA ALA A 6 6.52 -8.39 -1.16
C ALA A 6 6.49 -7.02 -0.48
N GLU A 7 6.89 -6.93 0.79
CA GLU A 7 6.97 -5.64 1.49
C GLU A 7 8.08 -4.75 0.93
N ALA A 8 9.24 -5.34 0.59
CA ALA A 8 10.34 -4.62 -0.03
C ALA A 8 9.93 -4.01 -1.39
N ASP A 9 9.15 -4.73 -2.19
CA ASP A 9 8.65 -4.24 -3.49
C ASP A 9 7.75 -3.01 -3.32
N ALA A 10 6.82 -3.05 -2.36
CA ALA A 10 5.93 -1.92 -2.09
C ALA A 10 6.69 -0.64 -1.69
N ILE A 11 7.76 -0.77 -0.90
CA ILE A 11 8.60 0.36 -0.48
C ILE A 11 9.40 0.91 -1.67
N CYS A 12 9.95 0.04 -2.51
CA CYS A 12 10.67 0.46 -3.72
C CYS A 12 9.75 1.20 -4.70
N ARG A 13 8.51 0.71 -4.88
CA ARG A 13 7.51 1.36 -5.72
C ARG A 13 7.08 2.72 -5.16
N LEU A 14 6.81 2.81 -3.85
CA LEU A 14 6.50 4.08 -3.17
C LEU A 14 7.54 5.16 -3.47
N ALA A 15 8.83 4.83 -3.36
CA ALA A 15 9.90 5.80 -3.56
C ALA A 15 9.95 6.36 -5.00
N ARG A 16 9.47 5.61 -5.98
CA ARG A 16 9.54 5.95 -7.42
C ARG A 16 8.24 6.54 -7.97
N GLU A 17 7.10 6.05 -7.48
CA GLU A 17 5.79 6.27 -8.11
C GLU A 17 4.88 7.20 -7.31
N ARG A 18 5.25 7.58 -6.07
CA ARG A 18 4.38 8.43 -5.25
C ARG A 18 4.29 9.85 -5.79
N ALA A 19 3.10 10.43 -5.74
CA ALA A 19 2.92 11.84 -6.05
C ALA A 19 3.58 12.72 -4.95
N PRO A 20 3.99 13.96 -5.26
CA PRO A 20 4.50 14.89 -4.26
C PRO A 20 3.49 15.07 -3.11
N GLY A 21 3.94 14.83 -1.88
CA GLY A 21 3.09 14.93 -0.68
C GLY A 21 2.17 13.73 -0.42
N GLU A 22 2.16 12.71 -1.29
CA GLU A 22 1.32 11.52 -1.10
C GLU A 22 1.76 10.71 0.12
N ARG A 23 0.79 10.37 0.97
CA ARG A 23 0.98 9.50 2.15
C ARG A 23 1.06 8.05 1.72
N PHE A 24 1.74 7.24 2.51
CA PHE A 24 1.93 5.81 2.22
C PHE A 24 0.61 5.05 2.01
N GLY A 25 -0.39 5.27 2.87
CA GLY A 25 -1.68 4.57 2.75
C GLY A 25 -2.45 4.93 1.47
N ASP A 26 -2.40 6.19 1.05
CA ASP A 26 -3.07 6.63 -0.18
C ASP A 26 -2.37 6.04 -1.41
N PHE A 27 -1.03 6.01 -1.37
CA PHE A 27 -0.23 5.35 -2.40
C PHE A 27 -0.60 3.88 -2.53
N THR A 28 -0.65 3.11 -1.43
CA THR A 28 -0.90 1.66 -1.51
C THR A 28 -2.29 1.35 -2.06
N ILE A 29 -3.29 2.20 -1.78
CA ILE A 29 -4.63 2.10 -2.38
C ILE A 29 -4.57 2.41 -3.89
N ARG A 30 -3.99 3.56 -4.27
CA ARG A 30 -3.91 3.99 -5.67
C ARG A 30 -3.09 3.02 -6.54
N ALA A 31 -2.02 2.47 -5.99
CA ALA A 31 -1.12 1.53 -6.63
C ALA A 31 -1.69 0.10 -6.72
N GLY A 32 -2.91 -0.13 -6.19
CA GLY A 32 -3.59 -1.42 -6.19
C GLY A 32 -2.96 -2.47 -5.27
N ILE A 33 -2.11 -2.05 -4.32
CA ILE A 33 -1.42 -2.94 -3.38
C ILE A 33 -2.39 -3.39 -2.27
N VAL A 34 -3.25 -2.48 -1.81
CA VAL A 34 -4.32 -2.77 -0.85
C VAL A 34 -5.66 -2.27 -1.39
N ARG A 35 -6.75 -2.94 -1.02
CA ARG A 35 -8.11 -2.47 -1.31
C ARG A 35 -8.48 -1.38 -0.32
N ALA A 36 -9.07 -0.28 -0.79
CA ALA A 36 -9.69 0.69 0.09
C ALA A 36 -10.84 0.06 0.88
N VAL A 37 -10.83 0.23 2.20
CA VAL A 37 -11.91 -0.20 3.07
C VAL A 37 -12.66 1.04 3.56
N THR A 38 -13.93 1.16 3.17
CA THR A 38 -14.79 2.31 3.53
C THR A 38 -15.71 2.01 4.70
N GLU A 39 -15.89 0.74 5.05
CA GLU A 39 -16.66 0.30 6.21
C GLU A 39 -15.72 -0.30 7.26
N GLY A 40 -15.71 0.27 8.47
CA GLY A 40 -14.77 -0.10 9.53
C GLY A 40 -14.78 -1.59 9.91
N ARG A 41 -15.88 -2.31 9.65
CA ARG A 41 -15.98 -3.75 9.94
C ARG A 41 -15.04 -4.65 9.12
N PHE A 42 -14.54 -4.17 7.97
CA PHE A 42 -13.67 -4.97 7.10
C PHE A 42 -12.17 -4.61 7.22
N ILE A 43 -11.78 -3.80 8.20
CA ILE A 43 -10.39 -3.29 8.27
C ILE A 43 -9.36 -4.39 8.63
N ASN A 44 -9.81 -5.48 9.24
CA ASN A 44 -8.96 -6.60 9.67
C ASN A 44 -9.23 -7.90 8.90
N ASP A 45 -10.17 -7.88 7.94
CA ASP A 45 -10.55 -9.02 7.11
C ASP A 45 -9.69 -9.05 5.82
#